data_AF-A0A4W5QR09-F1
#
_entry.id   AF-A0A4W5QR09-F1
#
_cell.length_a   1.000
_cell.length_b   1.000
_cell.length_c   1.000
_cell.angle_alpha   90.00
_cell.angle_beta   90.00
_cell.angle_gamma   90.00
#
_symmetry.space_group_name_H-M   'P 1'
#
loop_
_entity.id
_entity.type
_entity.pdbx_description
1 polymer ?
#
loop_
_entity_poly.entity_id
_entity_poly.type
_entity_poly.pdbx_seq_one_letter_code
_entity_poly.pdbx_strand_id
1 'polypeptide(L)'
;MQEICQLAKQIREKRKLKIVCSKDKDVHGPRLPRTVKVERKNLEKEMGDLGLDMTGKDDSHYAVNARRSRSVGVAKERKREASIAPTSRTHSQSASRPPRDQSGVRDPNMAKKLMKSEQKDMNHQRKKGEADRHVFDLKPKHIFSGKRKSGTNDHR
;
A
#
# COMPACT_ATOMS: atom_id res chain seq x y z
N MET A 1 11.80 11.04 57.50
CA MET A 1 10.83 9.98 57.09
C MET A 1 9.91 10.40 55.96
N GLN A 2 9.33 11.61 55.98
CA GLN A 2 8.39 12.07 54.94
C GLN A 2 9.04 12.16 53.54
N GLU A 3 10.28 12.65 53.43
CA GLU A 3 11.03 12.73 52.16
C GLU A 3 11.28 11.35 51.52
N ILE A 4 11.66 10.36 52.33
CA ILE A 4 11.89 8.97 51.87
C ILE A 4 10.59 8.39 51.31
N CYS A 5 9.46 8.66 51.96
CA CYS A 5 8.14 8.23 51.48
C CYS A 5 7.74 8.93 50.18
N GLN A 6 8.03 10.22 50.02
CA GLN A 6 7.77 10.98 48.79
C GLN A 6 8.63 10.47 47.63
N LEU A 7 9.92 10.27 47.86
CA LEU A 7 10.86 9.71 46.88
C LEU A 7 10.42 8.30 46.45
N ALA A 8 10.02 7.46 47.39
CA ALA A 8 9.53 6.11 47.09
C ALA A 8 8.27 6.13 46.20
N LYS A 9 7.36 7.11 46.37
CA LYS A 9 6.20 7.29 45.48
C LYS A 9 6.63 7.64 44.06
N GLN A 10 7.54 8.61 43.90
CA GLN A 10 8.08 9.01 42.60
C GLN A 10 8.75 7.83 41.86
N ILE A 11 9.53 7.01 42.58
CA ILE A 11 10.18 5.80 42.02
C ILE A 11 9.13 4.81 41.51
N ARG A 12 8.08 4.54 42.31
CA ARG A 12 7.00 3.61 41.93
C ARG A 12 6.23 4.10 40.72
N GLU A 13 5.93 5.40 40.66
CA GLU A 13 5.23 6.02 39.53
C GLU A 13 6.06 5.95 38.25
N LYS A 14 7.35 6.34 38.29
CA LYS A 14 8.23 6.21 37.13
C LYS A 14 8.41 4.76 36.68
N ARG A 15 8.48 3.81 37.61
CA ARG A 15 8.55 2.37 37.28
C ARG A 15 7.28 1.90 36.56
N LYS A 16 6.09 2.30 37.04
CA LYS A 16 4.82 1.97 36.37
C LYS A 16 4.77 2.55 34.95
N LEU A 17 5.17 3.81 34.77
CA LEU A 17 5.23 4.44 33.45
C LEU A 17 6.18 3.69 32.49
N LYS A 18 7.36 3.27 32.96
CA LYS A 18 8.28 2.46 32.15
C LYS A 18 7.68 1.12 31.71
N ILE A 19 6.90 0.47 32.57
CA ILE A 19 6.21 -0.78 32.24
C ILE A 19 5.12 -0.55 31.19
N VAL A 20 4.31 0.50 31.33
CA VAL A 20 3.26 0.85 30.35
C VAL A 20 3.88 1.14 28.99
N CYS A 21 4.90 2.00 28.92
CA CYS A 21 5.60 2.28 27.66
C CYS A 21 6.28 1.03 27.04
N SER A 22 6.65 0.04 27.86
CA SER A 22 7.20 -1.22 27.34
C SER A 22 6.12 -2.11 26.73
N LYS A 23 4.92 -2.13 27.31
CA LYS A 23 3.77 -2.87 26.77
C LYS A 23 3.27 -2.25 25.46
N ASP A 24 3.21 -0.92 25.38
CA ASP A 24 2.79 -0.22 24.16
C ASP A 24 3.72 -0.47 22.97
N LYS A 25 4.99 -0.79 23.23
CA LYS A 25 5.99 -1.13 22.21
C LYS A 25 5.85 -2.57 21.70
N ASP A 26 5.03 -3.39 22.33
CA ASP A 26 4.86 -4.79 21.95
C ASP A 26 3.71 -4.94 20.94
N VAL A 27 4.09 -4.99 19.66
CA VAL A 27 3.16 -5.06 18.52
C VAL A 27 3.42 -6.36 17.76
N HIS A 28 2.36 -7.00 17.26
CA HIS A 28 2.47 -8.14 16.36
C HIS A 28 2.99 -7.71 14.98
N GLY A 29 4.31 -7.63 14.84
CA GLY A 29 5.01 -7.32 13.59
C GLY A 29 6.51 -7.12 13.82
N PRO A 30 7.33 -7.06 12.75
CA PRO A 30 8.75 -6.79 12.85
C PRO A 30 8.99 -5.37 13.40
N ARG A 31 9.82 -5.25 14.45
CA ARG A 31 10.22 -3.95 15.01
C ARG A 31 11.25 -3.28 14.11
N LEU A 32 11.02 -2.01 13.78
CA LEU A 32 11.97 -1.21 13.00
C LEU A 32 13.29 -0.98 13.77
N PRO A 33 14.45 -0.96 13.09
CA PRO A 33 15.71 -0.59 13.72
C PRO A 33 15.73 0.89 14.10
N ARG A 34 16.42 1.23 15.19
CA ARG A 34 16.53 2.62 15.70
C ARG A 34 17.34 3.58 14.80
N THR A 35 17.87 3.09 13.69
CA THR A 35 18.64 3.87 12.71
C THR A 35 17.77 4.80 11.85
N VAL A 36 16.45 4.58 11.77
CA VAL A 36 15.59 5.21 10.76
C VAL A 36 14.96 6.52 11.23
N LYS A 37 14.54 6.62 12.50
CA LYS A 37 13.78 7.79 13.01
C LYS A 37 14.09 8.08 14.47
N VAL A 38 14.68 9.24 14.73
CA VAL A 38 14.74 9.83 16.07
C VAL A 38 14.51 11.34 15.95
N GLU A 39 13.53 11.86 16.67
CA GLU A 39 13.25 13.29 16.71
C GLU A 39 14.18 13.99 17.70
N ARG A 40 14.88 15.03 17.22
CA ARG A 40 15.83 15.82 18.01
C ARG A 40 15.21 16.37 19.30
N LYS A 41 14.00 16.92 19.22
CA LYS A 41 13.29 17.55 20.35
C LYS A 41 13.08 16.60 21.53
N ASN A 42 12.75 15.34 21.26
CA ASN A 42 12.44 14.36 22.30
C ASN A 42 13.72 13.93 23.03
N LEU A 43 14.81 13.69 22.29
CA LEU A 43 16.12 13.39 22.89
C LEU A 43 16.64 14.53 23.75
N GLU A 44 16.52 15.77 23.27
CA GLU A 44 17.02 16.92 24.01
C GLU A 44 16.29 17.16 25.33
N LYS A 45 14.99 16.90 25.34
CA LYS A 45 14.17 16.99 26.55
C LYS A 45 14.54 15.90 27.55
N GLU A 46 14.67 14.65 27.09
CA GLU A 46 15.03 13.52 27.95
C GLU A 46 16.42 13.69 28.58
N MET A 47 17.41 14.20 27.82
CA MET A 47 18.76 14.44 28.35
C MET A 47 18.79 15.62 29.33
N GLY A 48 17.99 16.67 29.07
CA GLY A 48 17.83 17.77 30.01
C GLY A 48 17.18 17.33 31.32
N ASP A 49 16.16 16.47 31.26
CA ASP A 49 15.50 15.89 32.45
C ASP A 49 16.45 15.00 33.28
N LEU A 50 17.49 14.44 32.65
CA LEU A 50 18.56 13.69 33.32
C LEU A 50 19.65 14.58 33.92
N GLY A 51 19.58 15.90 33.72
CA GLY A 51 20.53 16.87 34.27
C GLY A 51 21.74 17.15 33.38
N LEU A 52 21.71 16.78 32.09
CA LEU A 52 22.77 17.13 31.15
C LEU A 52 22.57 18.57 30.64
N ASP A 53 23.65 19.34 30.61
CA ASP A 53 23.63 20.66 30.00
C ASP A 53 23.49 20.52 28.48
N MET A 54 22.50 21.25 28.01
CA MET A 54 21.83 21.08 26.75
C MET A 54 21.67 22.48 26.11
N THR A 55 22.60 23.39 26.38
CA THR A 55 22.68 24.74 25.81
C THR A 55 23.52 24.78 24.53
N GLY A 56 24.65 24.08 24.47
CA GLY A 56 25.55 23.99 23.30
C GLY A 56 25.15 23.00 22.20
N LYS A 57 23.84 22.72 22.04
CA LYS A 57 23.35 21.60 21.19
C LYS A 57 23.50 21.82 19.69
N ASP A 58 23.50 23.06 19.23
CA ASP A 58 23.45 23.39 17.81
C ASP A 58 24.75 23.09 17.06
N ASP A 59 25.86 22.95 17.79
CA ASP A 59 27.17 22.58 17.26
C ASP A 59 27.50 21.09 17.43
N SER A 60 26.56 20.30 17.95
CA SER A 60 26.75 18.85 18.13
C SER A 60 26.67 18.07 16.81
N HIS A 61 27.39 16.95 16.71
CA HIS A 61 27.43 16.10 15.51
C HIS A 61 26.06 15.67 14.98
N TYR A 62 25.06 15.48 15.86
CA TYR A 62 23.70 15.12 15.46
C TYR A 62 22.90 16.30 14.88
N ALA A 63 23.25 17.54 15.23
CA ALA A 63 22.65 18.77 14.67
C ALA A 63 23.29 19.17 13.32
N VAL A 64 24.57 18.90 13.12
CA VAL A 64 25.31 19.23 11.89
C VAL A 64 24.75 18.48 10.66
N ASN A 65 24.33 17.22 10.82
CA ASN A 65 23.74 16.43 9.74
C ASN A 65 22.39 16.97 9.25
N ALA A 66 21.63 17.68 10.10
CA ALA A 66 20.38 18.34 9.72
C ALA A 66 20.60 19.63 8.90
N ARG A 67 21.79 20.24 8.98
CA ARG A 67 22.16 21.37 8.10
C ARG A 67 22.51 20.89 6.69
N ARG A 68 23.11 19.69 6.56
CA ARG A 68 23.47 19.07 5.26
C ARG A 68 22.25 18.68 4.41
N SER A 69 21.08 18.45 5.01
CA SER A 69 19.85 18.05 4.30
C SER A 69 19.08 19.21 3.65
N ARG A 70 19.46 20.47 3.87
CA ARG A 70 18.99 21.54 2.98
C ARG A 70 19.82 21.45 1.71
N SER A 71 19.29 20.75 0.71
CA SER A 71 19.75 20.91 -0.65
C SER A 71 19.71 22.40 -1.01
N VAL A 72 20.87 23.06 -1.03
CA VAL A 72 21.10 24.37 -1.69
C VAL A 72 21.06 24.17 -3.22
N GLY A 73 20.24 23.24 -3.68
CA GLY A 73 20.23 22.70 -5.03
C GLY A 73 18.89 22.04 -5.34
N VAL A 74 17.78 22.68 -4.99
CA VAL A 74 16.53 22.43 -5.72
C VAL A 74 16.63 23.26 -6.99
N ALA A 75 17.15 22.63 -8.02
CA ALA A 75 17.15 23.14 -9.37
C ALA A 75 15.73 23.62 -9.73
N LYS A 76 15.57 24.95 -9.78
CA LYS A 76 14.59 25.69 -10.59
C LYS A 76 13.29 24.93 -10.81
N GLU A 77 12.42 24.87 -9.79
CA GLU A 77 11.02 24.60 -10.06
C GLU A 77 10.53 25.70 -11.02
N ARG A 78 10.26 25.32 -12.28
CA ARG A 78 9.62 26.23 -13.21
C ARG A 78 8.29 26.58 -12.57
N LYS A 79 8.03 27.87 -12.37
CA LYS A 79 6.71 28.40 -11.98
C LYS A 79 5.68 27.93 -13.01
N ARG A 80 5.09 26.77 -12.76
CA ARG A 80 3.92 26.25 -13.46
C ARG A 80 2.95 25.94 -12.33
N GLU A 81 1.74 26.50 -12.43
CA GLU A 81 0.64 26.07 -11.56
C GLU A 81 0.52 24.54 -11.64
N ALA A 82 0.04 23.91 -10.57
CA ALA A 82 -0.02 22.45 -10.39
C ALA A 82 -0.52 21.74 -11.66
N SER A 83 0.41 21.45 -12.56
CA SER A 83 0.06 20.90 -13.86
C SER A 83 -0.36 19.48 -13.59
N ILE A 84 -1.57 19.15 -14.06
CA ILE A 84 -2.12 17.80 -14.14
C ILE A 84 -0.97 16.81 -14.27
N ALA A 85 -0.90 15.85 -13.34
CA ALA A 85 0.16 14.86 -13.28
C ALA A 85 0.49 14.40 -14.70
N PRO A 86 1.78 14.34 -15.11
CA PRO A 86 2.11 13.75 -16.39
C PRO A 86 1.45 12.38 -16.38
N THR A 87 0.53 12.13 -17.32
CA THR A 87 -0.03 10.80 -17.53
C THR A 87 1.16 9.92 -17.88
N SER A 88 1.77 9.36 -16.84
CA SER A 88 2.85 8.40 -16.91
C SER A 88 2.22 7.13 -17.47
N ARG A 89 2.03 7.16 -18.79
CA ARG A 89 1.78 5.96 -19.56
C ARG A 89 2.99 5.08 -19.30
N THR A 90 2.71 3.86 -18.84
CA THR A 90 3.70 2.83 -18.52
C THR A 90 4.79 2.82 -19.58
N HIS A 91 6.05 2.71 -19.15
CA HIS A 91 7.27 2.76 -19.95
C HIS A 91 7.29 1.81 -21.18
N SER A 92 6.32 0.90 -21.29
CA SER A 92 6.07 -0.01 -22.41
C SER A 92 5.26 0.59 -23.56
N GLN A 93 4.66 1.78 -23.42
CA GLN A 93 3.98 2.46 -24.52
C GLN A 93 4.94 3.45 -25.19
N SER A 94 5.48 3.07 -26.35
CA SER A 94 6.25 3.98 -27.21
C SER A 94 5.42 5.24 -27.50
N ALA A 95 5.87 6.39 -27.02
CA ALA A 95 5.17 7.67 -27.14
C ALA A 95 4.94 8.13 -28.61
N SER A 96 5.61 7.51 -29.57
CA SER A 96 5.56 7.87 -30.99
C SER A 96 4.34 7.34 -31.73
N ARG A 97 3.65 6.31 -31.23
CA ARG A 97 2.51 5.68 -31.93
C ARG A 97 1.25 5.72 -31.07
N PRO A 98 0.11 6.18 -31.63
CA PRO A 98 -1.17 6.00 -30.96
C PRO A 98 -1.44 4.49 -30.78
N PRO A 99 -2.13 4.09 -29.71
CA PRO A 99 -2.42 2.69 -29.45
C PRO A 99 -3.36 2.12 -30.53
N ARG A 100 -3.29 0.80 -30.76
CA ARG A 100 -3.95 0.12 -31.89
C ARG A 100 -5.47 0.26 -31.90
N ASP A 101 -6.08 0.43 -30.73
CA ASP A 101 -7.52 0.67 -30.55
C ASP A 101 -7.97 2.06 -31.03
N GLN A 102 -7.02 2.99 -31.21
CA GLN A 102 -7.29 4.40 -31.56
C GLN A 102 -6.70 4.76 -32.92
N SER A 103 -5.67 4.05 -33.38
CA SER A 103 -5.06 4.27 -34.69
C SER A 103 -6.06 3.88 -35.80
N GLY A 104 -6.67 4.88 -36.44
CA GLY A 104 -7.63 4.69 -37.53
C GLY A 104 -9.08 5.05 -37.19
N VAL A 105 -9.36 5.45 -35.94
CA VAL A 105 -10.70 5.89 -35.53
C VAL A 105 -10.71 7.41 -35.33
N ARG A 106 -11.62 8.11 -35.99
CA ARG A 106 -11.77 9.57 -35.88
C ARG A 106 -12.19 10.01 -34.47
N ASP A 107 -13.14 9.29 -33.85
CA ASP A 107 -13.58 9.52 -32.47
C ASP A 107 -13.46 8.23 -31.63
N PRO A 108 -12.45 8.12 -30.75
CA PRO A 108 -12.21 6.93 -29.96
C PRO A 108 -13.29 6.69 -28.88
N ASN A 109 -14.03 7.73 -28.48
CA ASN A 109 -15.07 7.59 -27.47
C ASN A 109 -16.31 6.91 -28.03
N MET A 110 -16.65 7.17 -29.29
CA MET A 110 -17.76 6.52 -29.99
C MET A 110 -17.46 5.03 -30.21
N ALA A 111 -16.25 4.67 -30.64
CA ALA A 111 -15.85 3.28 -30.84
C ALA A 111 -15.94 2.45 -29.56
N LYS A 112 -15.51 3.00 -28.41
CA LYS A 112 -15.63 2.31 -27.11
C LYS A 112 -17.06 2.05 -26.68
N LYS A 113 -18.00 2.95 -27.03
CA LYS A 113 -19.43 2.75 -26.72
C LYS A 113 -20.02 1.61 -27.54
N LEU A 114 -19.70 1.54 -28.83
CA LEU A 114 -20.15 0.48 -29.74
C LEU A 114 -19.63 -0.89 -29.29
N MET A 115 -18.34 -0.99 -28.96
CA MET A 115 -17.74 -2.23 -28.43
C MET A 115 -18.48 -2.74 -27.17
N LYS A 116 -18.82 -1.84 -26.24
CA LYS A 116 -19.54 -2.21 -25.01
C LYS A 116 -20.99 -2.63 -25.28
N SER A 117 -21.65 -2.06 -26.30
CA SER A 117 -23.01 -2.49 -26.67
C SER A 117 -23.01 -3.88 -27.30
N GLU A 118 -22.02 -4.22 -28.13
CA GLU A 118 -21.92 -5.53 -28.79
C GLU A 118 -21.66 -6.67 -27.79
N GLN A 119 -20.91 -6.40 -26.72
CA GLN A 119 -20.62 -7.40 -25.69
C GLN A 119 -21.83 -7.77 -24.81
N LYS A 120 -22.97 -7.07 -24.91
CA LYS A 120 -24.13 -7.28 -24.03
C LYS A 120 -24.72 -8.69 -24.14
N ASP A 121 -24.88 -9.22 -25.36
CA ASP A 121 -25.51 -10.51 -25.58
C ASP A 121 -24.68 -11.66 -24.99
N MET A 122 -23.37 -11.57 -25.18
CA MET A 122 -22.40 -12.50 -24.62
C MET A 122 -22.37 -12.45 -23.08
N ASN A 123 -22.42 -11.24 -22.52
CA ASN A 123 -22.47 -11.04 -21.07
C ASN A 123 -23.79 -11.54 -20.47
N HIS A 124 -24.91 -11.42 -21.20
CA HIS A 124 -26.19 -11.98 -20.81
C HIS A 124 -26.14 -13.50 -20.71
N GLN A 125 -25.44 -14.16 -21.65
CA GLN A 125 -25.15 -15.59 -21.62
C GLN A 125 -24.04 -15.99 -20.62
N ARG A 126 -23.46 -15.04 -19.88
CA ARG A 126 -22.38 -15.23 -18.89
C ARG A 126 -21.14 -15.92 -19.44
N LYS A 127 -20.79 -15.65 -20.69
CA LYS A 127 -19.52 -16.13 -21.27
C LYS A 127 -18.35 -15.41 -20.61
N LYS A 128 -17.20 -16.11 -20.51
CA LYS A 128 -15.97 -15.53 -19.93
C LYS A 128 -15.31 -14.47 -20.82
N GLY A 129 -15.69 -14.43 -22.10
CA GLY A 129 -15.21 -13.50 -23.11
C GLY A 129 -15.49 -14.05 -24.51
N GLU A 130 -15.06 -13.33 -25.55
CA GLU A 130 -15.31 -13.70 -26.96
C GLU A 130 -14.72 -15.07 -27.35
N ALA A 131 -13.67 -15.51 -26.64
CA ALA A 131 -13.04 -16.80 -26.84
C ALA A 131 -13.85 -17.98 -26.25
N ASP A 132 -14.82 -17.72 -25.36
CA ASP A 132 -15.62 -18.74 -24.70
C ASP A 132 -16.77 -19.23 -25.58
N ARG A 133 -16.41 -20.10 -26.53
CA ARG A 133 -17.31 -20.74 -27.50
C ARG A 133 -17.64 -22.19 -27.14
N HIS A 134 -17.58 -22.54 -25.85
CA HIS A 134 -17.88 -23.90 -25.39
C HIS A 134 -19.36 -24.25 -25.58
N VAL A 135 -19.62 -25.38 -26.24
CA VAL A 135 -20.95 -25.96 -26.41
C VAL A 135 -21.09 -27.08 -25.38
N PHE A 136 -22.02 -26.91 -24.44
CA PHE A 136 -22.27 -27.93 -23.41
C PHE A 136 -23.09 -29.08 -23.97
N ASP A 137 -22.76 -30.29 -23.55
CA ASP A 137 -23.64 -31.44 -23.76
C ASP A 137 -24.77 -31.40 -22.72
N LEU A 138 -25.90 -30.83 -23.13
CA LEU A 138 -27.08 -30.68 -22.27
C LEU A 138 -27.81 -32.00 -22.03
N LYS A 139 -27.66 -32.98 -22.92
CA LYS A 139 -28.34 -34.27 -22.85
C LYS A 139 -27.35 -35.42 -23.06
N PRO A 140 -26.42 -35.62 -22.12
CA PRO A 140 -25.40 -36.65 -22.26
C PRO A 140 -26.01 -38.05 -22.28
N LYS A 141 -25.57 -38.87 -23.23
CA LYS A 141 -26.15 -40.19 -23.49
C LYS A 141 -26.15 -41.11 -22.27
N HIS A 142 -25.08 -41.10 -21.47
CA HIS A 142 -24.94 -42.00 -20.31
C HIS A 142 -25.92 -41.72 -19.18
N ILE A 143 -26.60 -40.56 -19.18
CA ILE A 143 -27.66 -40.24 -18.23
C ILE A 143 -29.02 -40.68 -18.76
N PHE A 144 -29.27 -40.48 -20.07
CA PHE A 144 -30.59 -40.63 -20.67
C PHE A 144 -30.79 -41.94 -21.45
N SER A 145 -29.76 -42.77 -21.56
CA SER A 145 -29.78 -44.02 -22.30
C SER A 145 -29.51 -45.21 -21.39
N GLY A 146 -30.23 -46.31 -21.62
CA GLY A 146 -30.10 -47.54 -20.83
C GLY A 146 -31.09 -47.62 -19.66
N LYS A 147 -31.15 -48.81 -19.05
CA LYS A 147 -31.93 -49.08 -17.83
C LYS A 147 -31.03 -49.80 -16.83
N ARG A 148 -31.15 -49.44 -15.55
CA ARG A 148 -30.42 -50.11 -14.47
C ARG A 148 -30.95 -51.53 -14.28
N LYS A 149 -30.04 -52.50 -14.23
CA LYS A 149 -30.34 -53.92 -13.99
C LYS A 149 -29.91 -54.33 -12.58
N SER A 150 -30.36 -55.49 -12.12
CA SER A 150 -29.82 -56.14 -10.93
C SER A 150 -28.36 -56.53 -11.19
N GLY A 151 -27.41 -55.94 -10.47
CA GLY A 151 -25.97 -56.18 -10.64
C GLY A 151 -25.13 -54.91 -10.50
N THR A 152 -24.05 -54.83 -11.26
CA THR A 152 -23.14 -53.67 -11.30
C THR A 152 -23.81 -52.47 -11.95
N ASN A 153 -23.62 -51.29 -11.36
CA ASN A 153 -24.13 -50.01 -11.88
C ASN A 153 -22.98 -49.21 -12.53
N ASP A 154 -23.34 -48.34 -13.49
CA ASP A 154 -22.38 -47.52 -14.25
C ASP A 154 -21.75 -46.39 -13.41
N HIS A 155 -22.40 -45.98 -12.33
CA HIS A 155 -21.92 -44.97 -11.38
C HIS A 155 -22.04 -45.51 -9.94
N ARG A 156 -21.23 -44.95 -9.05
CA ARG A 156 -21.15 -45.32 -7.63
C ARG A 156 -22.34 -44.76 -6.84
#